data_AF-A0A920R4B5-F1
#
_entry.id   AF-A0A920R4B5-F1
#
_cell.length_a   1.000
_cell.length_b   1.000
_cell.length_c   1.000
_cell.angle_alpha   90.00
_cell.angle_beta   90.00
_cell.angle_gamma   90.00
#
_symmetry.space_group_name_H-M   'P 1'
#
loop_
_entity.id
_entity.type
_entity.pdbx_description
1 polymer ?
#
loop_
_entity_poly.entity_id
_entity_poly.type
_entity_poly.pdbx_seq_one_letter_code
_entity_poly.pdbx_strand_id
1 'polypeptide(L)' 'MREYLHIDLNSRTVNRNELHGEAIARSGRYLIAKTLVEWGARLK' A
#
# COMPACT_ATOMS: atom_id res chain seq x y z
N MET A 1 -7.92 12.55 4.96
CA MET A 1 -6.71 11.98 5.54
C MET A 1 -7.00 10.54 5.91
N ARG A 2 -6.14 9.58 5.53
CA ARG A 2 -6.28 8.17 5.92
C ARG A 2 -4.92 7.60 6.23
N GLU A 3 -4.78 6.97 7.39
CA GLU A 3 -3.56 6.24 7.72
C GLU A 3 -3.45 4.96 6.89
N TYR A 4 -2.25 4.71 6.37
CA TYR A 4 -1.86 3.51 5.66
C TYR A 4 -0.65 2.89 6.37
N LEU A 5 -0.83 1.65 6.83
CA LEU A 5 0.19 0.93 7.57
C LEU A 5 0.88 -0.08 6.66
N HIS A 6 2.20 0.04 6.55
CA HIS A 6 3.04 -0.99 5.95
C HIS A 6 3.69 -1.80 7.07
N ILE A 7 3.30 -3.07 7.17
CA ILE A 7 3.75 -3.98 8.22
C ILE A 7 4.71 -4.99 7.60
N ASP A 8 5.95 -4.98 8.05
CA ASP A 8 6.93 -6.01 7.70
C ASP A 8 6.98 -7.05 8.83
N LEU A 9 6.59 -8.28 8.51
CA LEU A 9 6.55 -9.39 9.46
C LEU A 9 7.94 -9.97 9.77
N ASN A 10 8.89 -9.85 8.85
CA ASN A 10 10.26 -10.35 9.03
C ASN A 10 11.01 -9.48 10.03
N SER A 11 10.96 -8.16 9.84
CA SER A 11 11.61 -7.19 10.72
C SER A 11 10.75 -6.78 11.91
N ARG A 12 9.47 -7.18 11.94
CA ARG A 12 8.45 -6.76 12.93
C ARG A 12 8.32 -5.24 13.03
N THR A 13 8.44 -4.55 11.89
CA THR A 13 8.35 -3.09 11.81
C THR A 13 7.00 -2.64 11.26
N VAL A 14 6.54 -1.48 11.71
CA VAL A 14 5.32 -0.84 11.23
C VAL A 14 5.66 0.57 10.76
N ASN A 15 5.55 0.79 9.45
CA ASN A 15 5.70 2.09 8.83
C ASN A 15 4.33 2.71 8.63
N ARG A 16 4.13 3.93 9.12
CA ARG A 16 2.87 4.68 9.00
C ARG A 16 3.03 5.75 7.94
N ASN A 17 2.16 5.70 6.94
CA ASN A 17 2.08 6.71 5.89
C ASN A 17 0.70 7.35 5.90
N GLU A 18 0.66 8.64 5.62
CA GLU A 18 -0.59 9.38 5.52
C GLU A 18 -0.98 9.53 4.06
N LEU A 19 -2.20 9.09 3.73
CA LEU A 19 -2.77 9.26 2.40
C LEU A 19 -3.65 10.50 2.34
N HIS A 20 -3.48 11.25 1.27
CA HIS A 20 -4.18 12.50 0.97
C HIS A 20 -4.80 12.50 -0.42
N GLY A 21 -5.87 13.28 -0.59
CA GLY A 21 -6.48 13.55 -1.89
C GLY A 21 -6.76 12.29 -2.71
N GLU A 22 -6.25 12.26 -3.93
CA GLU A 22 -6.43 11.15 -4.88
C GLU A 22 -5.89 9.81 -4.34
N ALA A 23 -4.85 9.84 -3.52
CA ALA A 23 -4.32 8.62 -2.92
C ALA A 23 -5.34 7.91 -2.01
N ILE A 24 -6.25 8.68 -1.38
CA ILE A 24 -7.36 8.11 -0.60
C ILE A 24 -8.35 7.41 -1.54
N ALA A 25 -8.74 8.06 -2.65
CA ALA A 25 -9.67 7.50 -3.62
C ALA A 25 -9.14 6.20 -4.27
N ARG A 26 -7.82 6.12 -4.46
CA ARG A 26 -7.14 4.97 -5.05
C ARG A 26 -6.65 3.92 -4.06
N SER A 27 -6.81 4.14 -2.75
CA SER A 27 -6.27 3.28 -1.67
C SER A 27 -6.82 1.85 -1.61
N GLY A 28 -7.86 1.54 -2.39
CA GLY A 28 -8.43 0.20 -2.47
C GLY A 28 -7.67 -0.73 -3.44
N ARG A 29 -8.43 -1.42 -4.29
CA ARG A 29 -7.90 -2.45 -5.20
C ARG A 29 -6.79 -1.94 -6.11
N TYR A 30 -6.87 -0.69 -6.55
CA TYR A 30 -5.86 -0.07 -7.40
C TYR A 30 -4.50 -0.03 -6.70
N LEU A 31 -4.43 0.52 -5.48
CA LEU A 31 -3.17 0.63 -4.75
C LEU A 31 -2.56 -0.74 -4.49
N ILE A 32 -3.37 -1.72 -4.07
CA ILE A 32 -2.93 -3.09 -3.85
C ILE A 32 -2.34 -3.70 -5.12
N ALA A 33 -3.07 -3.62 -6.24
CA ALA A 33 -2.63 -4.17 -7.52
C ALA A 33 -1.34 -3.50 -8.01
N LYS A 34 -1.27 -2.16 -7.92
CA LYS A 34 -0.07 -1.39 -8.29
C LYS A 34 1.13 -1.81 -7.46
N THR A 35 1.01 -1.87 -6.14
CA THR A 35 2.11 -2.26 -5.24
C THR A 35 2.59 -3.69 -5.51
N LEU A 36 1.66 -4.62 -5.75
CA LEU A 36 2.01 -6.00 -6.11
C LEU A 36 2.82 -6.06 -7.41
N VAL A 37 2.40 -5.32 -8.45
CA VAL A 37 3.14 -5.25 -9.72
C VAL A 37 4.52 -4.63 -9.54
N GLU A 38 4.61 -3.53 -8.78
CA GLU A 38 5.89 -2.86 -8.48
C GLU A 38 6.86 -3.78 -7.71
N TRP A 39 6.34 -4.71 -6.91
CA TRP A 39 7.12 -5.73 -6.21
C TRP A 39 7.41 -6.98 -7.06
N GLY A 40 7.03 -6.97 -8.34
CA GLY A 40 7.30 -8.05 -9.29
C GLY A 40 6.27 -9.19 -9.27
N ALA A 41 5.15 -9.03 -8.56
CA ALA A 41 4.06 -9.99 -8.65
C ALA A 41 3.34 -9.83 -10.00
N ARG A 42 3.13 -10.94 -10.70
CA ARG A 42 2.41 -10.94 -11.98
C ARG A 42 0.91 -11.02 -11.73
N LEU A 43 0.17 -9.95 -12.04
CA LEU A 43 -1.29 -10.01 -12.09
C LEU A 43 -1.71 -10.84 -13.32
N LYS A 44 -2.70 -11.72 -13.15
CA LYS A 44 -3.24 -12.58 -14.21
C LYS A 44 -4.16 -11.81 -15.16
#